data_AF-A0A7W0NY62-F1
#
_entry.id   AF-A0A7W0NY62-F1
#
_cell.length_a   1.000
_cell.length_b   1.000
_cell.length_c   1.000
_cell.angle_alpha   90.00
_cell.angle_beta   90.00
_cell.angle_gamma   90.00
#
_symmetry.space_group_name_H-M   'P 1'
#
loop_
_entity.id
_entity.type
_entity.pdbx_description
1 polymer ?
#
loop_
_entity_poly.entity_id
_entity_poly.type
_entity_poly.pdbx_seq_one_letter_code
_entity_poly.pdbx_strand_id
1 'polypeptide(L)'
;MARSVAWVGVMGPRRAGVALFVLILVAALLPVVSRAQTAEEERDRAYTLLSEAVANRDQVEEQLTVAMEDYLRVANELAIKAAAADRLAGRVDSTKAALSLSDQLAAEQAVAAYMEALVNPTGIVLRSGSLEQAMVLRPTLEFLTGNTVSQTIDLAITERNLVDLQARLALEMAAVEELKNSAESAADNLAALFGAADAEVGRAIQVALAADIAYRAELDRIEAAQAEAAEQARQQERSSTTTTVTNSSTTSTPPPSIGTTPLKPAVEQWRSLIAAYFPADMVEPALRIIQCESLGDPDAYNPYSGASGLFQLLPGTWAVIAPKAGFSGVSVFDPEANTGAAAWLTAYYESLGRDPWTPWYCTP
;
A
#
# COMPACT_ATOMS: atom_id res chain seq x y z
N MET A 1 -3.51 4.68 -73.69
CA MET A 1 -3.81 3.64 -74.70
C MET A 1 -3.73 2.28 -74.04
N ALA A 2 -4.86 1.60 -73.79
CA ALA A 2 -4.98 0.13 -73.76
C ALA A 2 -6.39 -0.30 -73.30
N ARG A 3 -7.24 -0.55 -74.31
CA ARG A 3 -8.27 -1.59 -74.42
C ARG A 3 -9.14 -1.92 -73.19
N SER A 4 -10.30 -1.28 -73.12
CA SER A 4 -11.51 -1.86 -72.49
C SER A 4 -11.99 -3.05 -73.31
N VAL A 5 -11.87 -4.25 -72.74
CA VAL A 5 -12.51 -5.47 -73.26
C VAL A 5 -13.89 -5.57 -72.61
N ALA A 6 -14.94 -5.28 -73.39
CA ALA A 6 -16.32 -5.48 -72.97
C ALA A 6 -16.68 -6.96 -73.08
N TRP A 7 -16.66 -7.67 -71.96
CA TRP A 7 -17.21 -9.03 -71.82
C TRP A 7 -18.68 -8.91 -71.39
N VAL A 8 -19.60 -8.89 -72.37
CA VAL A 8 -21.04 -9.03 -72.13
C VAL A 8 -21.40 -10.51 -72.31
N GLY A 9 -21.11 -11.29 -71.28
CA GLY A 9 -21.59 -12.66 -71.16
C GLY A 9 -22.98 -12.69 -70.53
N VAL A 10 -23.95 -13.28 -71.21
CA VAL A 10 -25.32 -13.52 -70.73
C VAL A 10 -25.26 -14.35 -69.44
N MET A 11 -25.33 -13.70 -68.27
CA MET A 11 -25.48 -14.37 -66.99
C MET A 11 -26.93 -14.81 -66.82
N GLY A 12 -27.15 -16.13 -66.70
CA GLY A 12 -28.46 -16.66 -66.34
C GLY A 12 -28.94 -16.13 -64.97
N PRO A 13 -30.26 -16.09 -64.72
CA PRO A 13 -30.88 -15.41 -63.57
C PRO A 13 -30.36 -15.85 -62.20
N ARG A 14 -29.82 -17.08 -62.09
CA ARG A 14 -29.17 -17.58 -60.86
C ARG A 14 -27.85 -16.88 -60.52
N ARG A 15 -27.09 -16.38 -61.50
CA ARG A 15 -25.81 -15.69 -61.26
C ARG A 15 -25.98 -14.22 -60.89
N ALA A 16 -27.07 -13.59 -61.34
CA ALA A 16 -27.41 -12.21 -60.97
C ALA A 16 -27.78 -12.07 -59.49
N GLY A 17 -28.51 -13.05 -58.93
CA GLY A 17 -28.87 -13.07 -57.50
C GLY A 17 -27.66 -13.20 -56.58
N VAL A 18 -26.70 -14.06 -56.92
CA VAL A 18 -25.46 -14.25 -56.14
C VAL A 18 -24.60 -12.97 -56.12
N ALA A 19 -24.46 -12.29 -57.26
CA ALA A 19 -23.67 -11.07 -57.35
C ALA A 19 -24.28 -9.91 -56.53
N LEU A 20 -25.61 -9.77 -56.54
CA LEU A 20 -26.30 -8.74 -55.75
C LEU A 20 -26.19 -9.03 -54.24
N PHE A 21 -26.28 -10.30 -53.85
CA PHE A 21 -26.13 -10.73 -52.45
C PHE A 21 -24.74 -10.41 -51.90
N VAL A 22 -23.68 -10.72 -52.65
CA VAL A 22 -22.29 -10.39 -52.26
C VAL A 22 -22.11 -8.89 -52.08
N LEU A 23 -22.71 -8.06 -52.94
CA LEU A 23 -22.61 -6.60 -52.87
C LEU A 23 -23.29 -6.01 -51.63
N ILE A 24 -24.48 -6.53 -51.26
CA ILE A 24 -25.20 -6.08 -50.06
C ILE A 24 -24.45 -6.51 -48.79
N LEU A 25 -23.93 -7.75 -48.76
CA LEU A 25 -23.14 -8.25 -47.63
C LEU A 25 -21.87 -7.41 -47.41
N VAL A 26 -21.14 -7.11 -48.48
CA VAL A 26 -19.94 -6.28 -48.45
C VAL A 26 -20.27 -4.85 -47.99
N ALA A 27 -21.34 -4.24 -48.48
CA ALA A 27 -21.75 -2.89 -48.10
C ALA A 27 -22.16 -2.78 -46.62
N ALA A 28 -22.79 -3.82 -46.05
CA ALA A 28 -23.18 -3.85 -44.64
C ALA A 28 -22.00 -4.11 -43.69
N LEU A 29 -21.05 -4.96 -44.09
CA LEU A 29 -19.92 -5.35 -43.24
C LEU A 29 -18.76 -4.35 -43.25
N LEU A 30 -18.52 -3.63 -44.36
CA LEU A 30 -17.40 -2.68 -44.46
C LEU A 30 -17.30 -1.65 -43.31
N PRO A 31 -18.38 -0.93 -42.93
CA PRO A 31 -18.28 0.07 -41.87
C PRO A 31 -18.03 -0.54 -40.49
N VAL A 32 -18.54 -1.75 -40.23
CA VAL A 32 -18.34 -2.45 -38.94
C VAL A 32 -16.90 -2.98 -38.85
N VAL A 33 -16.40 -3.59 -39.93
CA VAL A 33 -15.01 -4.08 -40.01
C VAL A 33 -14.01 -2.91 -39.86
N SER A 34 -14.27 -1.77 -40.49
CA SER A 34 -13.41 -0.59 -40.34
C SER A 34 -13.38 -0.07 -38.90
N ARG A 35 -14.50 -0.10 -38.16
CA ARG A 35 -14.53 0.32 -36.75
C ARG A 35 -13.79 -0.66 -35.86
N ALA A 36 -13.92 -1.96 -36.11
CA ALA A 36 -13.17 -2.98 -35.39
C ALA A 36 -11.65 -2.84 -35.61
N GLN A 37 -11.22 -2.49 -36.82
CA GLN A 37 -9.81 -2.18 -37.09
C GLN A 37 -9.34 -0.94 -36.31
N THR A 38 -10.13 0.13 -36.27
CA THR A 38 -9.81 1.30 -35.44
C THR A 38 -9.72 0.94 -33.95
N ALA A 39 -10.67 0.14 -33.45
CA ALA A 39 -10.68 -0.30 -32.06
C ALA A 39 -9.48 -1.23 -31.74
N GLU A 40 -9.04 -2.05 -32.69
CA GLU A 40 -7.83 -2.87 -32.57
C GLU A 40 -6.58 -1.97 -32.49
N GLU A 41 -6.46 -0.96 -33.36
CA GLU A 41 -5.36 0.00 -33.29
C GLU A 41 -5.34 0.78 -31.97
N GLU A 42 -6.51 1.18 -31.45
CA GLU A 42 -6.63 1.85 -30.16
C GLU A 42 -6.22 0.93 -29.00
N ARG A 43 -6.64 -0.34 -29.04
CA ARG A 43 -6.22 -1.38 -28.10
C ARG A 43 -4.71 -1.54 -28.11
N ASP A 44 -4.10 -1.71 -29.27
CA ASP A 44 -2.65 -1.92 -29.39
C ASP A 44 -1.86 -0.69 -28.91
N ARG A 45 -2.35 0.53 -29.17
CA ARG A 45 -1.79 1.76 -28.59
C ARG A 45 -1.92 1.79 -27.07
N ALA A 46 -3.05 1.37 -26.52
CA ALA A 46 -3.26 1.32 -25.08
C ALA A 46 -2.31 0.31 -24.39
N TYR A 47 -2.09 -0.86 -24.99
CA TYR A 47 -1.09 -1.81 -24.51
C TYR A 47 0.35 -1.28 -24.62
N THR A 48 0.64 -0.49 -25.66
CA THR A 48 1.94 0.19 -25.78
C THR A 48 2.13 1.17 -24.62
N LEU A 49 1.14 2.02 -24.32
CA LEU A 49 1.17 2.92 -23.16
C LEU A 49 1.30 2.16 -21.82
N LEU A 50 0.64 1.02 -21.67
CA LEU A 50 0.79 0.17 -20.50
C LEU A 50 2.22 -0.38 -20.38
N SER A 51 2.81 -0.84 -21.49
CA SER A 51 4.19 -1.33 -21.48
C SER A 51 5.19 -0.20 -21.17
N GLU A 52 4.96 1.01 -21.66
CA GLU A 52 5.76 2.19 -21.33
C GLU A 52 5.61 2.59 -19.86
N ALA A 53 4.40 2.57 -19.31
CA ALA A 53 4.16 2.85 -17.89
C ALA A 53 4.85 1.82 -16.97
N VAL A 54 4.85 0.53 -17.38
CA VAL A 54 5.58 -0.52 -16.67
C VAL A 54 7.10 -0.33 -16.81
N ALA A 55 7.60 0.09 -17.97
CA ALA A 55 9.04 0.39 -18.13
C ALA A 55 9.45 1.63 -17.31
N ASN A 56 8.60 2.66 -17.23
CA ASN A 56 8.85 3.84 -16.39
C ASN A 56 8.87 3.47 -14.91
N ARG A 57 8.09 2.46 -14.49
CA ARG A 57 8.15 1.93 -13.13
C ARG A 57 9.54 1.40 -12.77
N ASP A 58 10.27 0.77 -13.69
CA ASP A 58 11.64 0.32 -13.43
C ASP A 58 12.55 1.49 -13.03
N GLN A 59 12.38 2.66 -13.68
CA GLN A 59 13.09 3.88 -13.32
C GLN A 59 12.68 4.39 -11.93
N VAL A 60 11.40 4.29 -11.56
CA VAL A 60 10.95 4.65 -10.21
C VAL A 60 11.47 3.66 -9.16
N GLU A 61 11.61 2.38 -9.48
CA GLU A 61 12.20 1.37 -8.59
C GLU A 61 13.70 1.64 -8.32
N GLU A 62 14.43 2.14 -9.32
CA GLU A 62 15.81 2.64 -9.11
C GLU A 62 15.84 3.83 -8.15
N GLN A 63 14.97 4.83 -8.37
CA GLN A 63 14.85 5.99 -7.48
C GLN A 63 14.43 5.60 -6.06
N LEU A 64 13.53 4.62 -5.94
CA LEU A 64 13.07 4.09 -4.67
C LEU A 64 14.21 3.41 -3.90
N THR A 65 15.07 2.66 -4.60
CA THR A 65 16.25 2.04 -3.99
C THR A 65 17.17 3.10 -3.40
N VAL A 66 17.48 4.16 -4.17
CA VAL A 66 18.30 5.28 -3.69
C VAL A 66 17.64 6.00 -2.50
N ALA A 67 16.35 6.28 -2.58
CA ALA A 67 15.62 6.95 -1.50
C ALA A 67 15.58 6.08 -0.22
N MET A 68 15.50 4.76 -0.36
CA MET A 68 15.52 3.83 0.78
C MET A 68 16.90 3.74 1.41
N GLU A 69 17.98 3.75 0.61
CA GLU A 69 19.35 3.85 1.12
C GLU A 69 19.57 5.16 1.90
N ASP A 70 19.08 6.28 1.36
CA ASP A 70 19.16 7.58 2.04
C ASP A 70 18.37 7.59 3.35
N TYR A 71 17.16 7.03 3.37
CA TYR A 71 16.38 6.89 4.59
C TYR A 71 17.11 6.06 5.66
N LEU A 72 17.66 4.90 5.28
CA LEU A 72 18.41 4.03 6.20
C LEU A 72 19.68 4.71 6.72
N ARG A 73 20.37 5.48 5.88
CA ARG A 73 21.53 6.29 6.27
C ARG A 73 21.15 7.31 7.35
N VAL A 74 20.10 8.11 7.12
CA VAL A 74 19.63 9.12 8.08
C VAL A 74 19.15 8.45 9.38
N ALA A 75 18.41 7.34 9.29
CA ALA A 75 17.94 6.60 10.46
C ALA A 75 19.09 6.06 11.32
N ASN A 76 20.16 5.57 10.70
CA ASN A 76 21.35 5.10 11.41
C ASN A 76 22.11 6.27 12.07
N GLU A 77 22.29 7.39 11.37
CA GLU A 77 22.89 8.60 11.94
C GLU A 77 22.08 9.12 13.13
N LEU A 78 20.75 9.15 13.03
CA LEU A 78 19.84 9.52 14.10
C LEU A 78 20.01 8.62 15.33
N ALA A 79 20.09 7.31 15.14
CA ALA A 79 20.30 6.36 16.24
C ALA A 79 21.64 6.58 16.97
N ILE A 80 22.71 6.82 16.21
CA ILE A 80 24.04 7.12 16.77
C ILE A 80 24.00 8.42 17.59
N LYS A 81 23.36 9.45 17.05
CA LYS A 81 23.25 10.77 17.67
C LYS A 81 22.37 10.78 18.91
N ALA A 82 21.22 10.12 18.87
CA ALA A 82 20.36 9.92 20.03
C ALA A 82 21.11 9.20 21.18
N ALA A 83 21.81 8.11 20.87
CA ALA A 83 22.62 7.41 21.88
C ALA A 83 23.76 8.26 22.45
N ALA A 84 24.34 9.18 21.65
CA ALA A 84 25.35 10.12 22.12
C ALA A 84 24.74 11.18 23.06
N ALA A 85 23.57 11.71 22.72
CA ALA A 85 22.82 12.64 23.56
C ALA A 85 22.45 11.99 24.91
N ASP A 86 21.95 10.75 24.91
CA ASP A 86 21.61 10.02 26.15
C ASP A 86 22.83 9.83 27.06
N ARG A 87 23.98 9.45 26.50
CA ARG A 87 25.23 9.33 27.27
C ARG A 87 25.66 10.67 27.86
N LEU A 88 25.50 11.78 27.12
CA LEU A 88 25.81 13.12 27.64
C LEU A 88 24.84 13.55 28.73
N ALA A 89 23.54 13.27 28.58
CA ALA A 89 22.53 13.53 29.60
C ALA A 89 22.85 12.80 30.91
N GLY A 90 23.18 11.49 30.83
CA GLY A 90 23.61 10.73 32.00
C GLY A 90 24.86 11.32 32.69
N ARG A 91 25.83 11.83 31.91
CA ARG A 91 27.00 12.53 32.48
C ARG A 91 26.61 13.83 33.17
N VAL A 92 25.77 14.66 32.54
CA VAL A 92 25.24 15.91 33.12
C VAL A 92 24.57 15.61 34.47
N ASP A 93 23.71 14.61 34.53
CA ASP A 93 22.99 14.25 35.77
C ASP A 93 23.94 13.73 36.84
N SER A 94 24.92 12.89 36.49
CA SER A 94 25.94 12.43 37.43
C SER A 94 26.79 13.58 38.00
N THR A 95 27.16 14.56 37.16
CA THR A 95 27.93 15.74 37.58
C THR A 95 27.09 16.66 38.47
N LYS A 96 25.81 16.85 38.17
CA LYS A 96 24.88 17.60 39.04
C LYS A 96 24.73 16.93 40.41
N ALA A 97 24.60 15.61 40.44
CA ALA A 97 24.52 14.86 41.70
C ALA A 97 25.80 15.00 42.53
N ALA A 98 26.97 14.91 41.88
CA ALA A 98 28.26 15.15 42.54
C ALA A 98 28.38 16.58 43.08
N LEU A 99 27.95 17.58 42.32
CA LEU A 99 27.94 18.98 42.75
C LEU A 99 27.05 19.17 43.99
N SER A 100 25.82 18.64 43.95
CA SER A 100 24.90 18.71 45.10
C SER A 100 25.45 18.03 46.35
N LEU A 101 26.20 16.94 46.21
CA LEU A 101 26.84 16.26 47.35
C LEU A 101 28.00 17.10 47.91
N SER A 102 28.82 17.69 47.05
CA SER A 102 29.91 18.57 47.46
C SER A 102 29.39 19.82 48.18
N ASP A 103 28.29 20.41 47.71
CA ASP A 103 27.64 21.56 48.36
C ASP A 103 27.12 21.20 49.77
N GLN A 104 26.49 20.03 49.92
CA GLN A 104 26.04 19.54 51.23
C GLN A 104 27.20 19.33 52.19
N LEU A 105 28.28 18.69 51.73
CA LEU A 105 29.47 18.46 52.54
C LEU A 105 30.15 19.79 52.95
N ALA A 106 30.25 20.75 52.03
CA ALA A 106 30.79 22.07 52.30
C ALA A 106 29.95 22.84 53.34
N ALA A 107 28.61 22.75 53.24
CA ALA A 107 27.71 23.34 54.21
C ALA A 107 27.86 22.70 55.61
N GLU A 108 27.95 21.37 55.69
CA GLU A 108 28.17 20.65 56.95
C GLU A 108 29.52 21.04 57.60
N GLN A 109 30.59 21.12 56.81
CA GLN A 109 31.91 21.54 57.28
C GLN A 109 31.92 23.00 57.76
N ALA A 110 31.23 23.90 57.05
CA ALA A 110 31.09 25.30 57.45
C ALA A 110 30.32 25.44 58.78
N VAL A 111 29.21 24.70 58.93
CA VAL A 111 28.45 24.66 60.19
C VAL A 111 29.30 24.10 61.32
N ALA A 112 30.03 23.01 61.11
CA ALA A 112 30.92 22.43 62.12
C ALA A 112 32.02 23.41 62.56
N ALA A 113 32.70 24.07 61.60
CA ALA A 113 33.72 25.07 61.89
C ALA A 113 33.15 26.28 62.67
N TYR A 114 31.94 26.72 62.32
CA TYR A 114 31.25 27.79 63.03
C TYR A 114 30.88 27.38 64.46
N MET A 115 30.34 26.18 64.65
CA MET A 115 29.98 25.67 65.98
C MET A 115 31.23 25.48 66.87
N GLU A 116 32.34 25.00 66.31
CA GLU A 116 33.62 24.90 67.02
C GLU A 116 34.14 26.28 67.47
N ALA A 117 34.05 27.29 66.59
CA ALA A 117 34.41 28.66 66.92
C ALA A 117 33.53 29.27 68.03
N LEU A 118 32.23 28.96 68.05
CA LEU A 118 31.28 29.42 69.06
C LEU A 118 31.46 28.77 70.42
N VAL A 119 31.80 27.47 70.46
CA VAL A 119 32.02 26.73 71.71
C VAL A 119 33.37 27.10 72.34
N ASN A 120 34.35 27.54 71.53
CA ASN A 120 35.68 27.95 71.98
C ASN A 120 36.07 29.39 71.61
N PRO A 121 35.25 30.41 71.96
CA PRO A 121 35.38 31.77 71.41
C PRO A 121 36.57 32.55 71.97
N THR A 122 37.24 32.05 73.01
CA THR A 122 38.32 32.75 73.74
C THR A 122 39.64 31.97 73.86
N GLY A 123 39.74 30.75 73.31
CA GLY A 123 40.94 29.90 73.46
C GLY A 123 42.07 30.15 72.45
N ILE A 124 41.76 30.64 71.25
CA ILE A 124 42.69 30.62 70.12
C ILE A 124 43.53 31.91 70.00
N VAL A 125 43.04 33.06 70.47
CA VAL A 125 43.72 34.35 70.24
C VAL A 125 44.31 34.99 71.50
N LEU A 126 43.85 34.62 72.71
CA LEU A 126 44.25 35.33 73.95
C LEU A 126 44.83 34.44 75.08
N ARG A 127 45.05 33.13 74.84
CA ARG A 127 45.62 32.21 75.86
C ARG A 127 46.72 31.26 75.38
N SER A 128 47.46 31.60 74.33
CA SER A 128 48.76 30.94 74.05
C SER A 128 49.82 31.45 75.05
N GLY A 129 49.72 31.00 76.30
CA GLY A 129 50.75 31.28 77.31
C GLY A 129 52.09 30.60 77.02
N SER A 130 52.15 29.70 76.01
CA SER A 130 53.37 29.01 75.59
C SER A 130 53.58 29.09 74.07
N LEU A 131 54.84 29.27 73.68
CA LEU A 131 55.31 29.28 72.29
C LEU A 131 54.92 27.99 71.53
N GLU A 132 54.84 26.86 72.23
CA GLU A 132 54.51 25.55 71.68
C GLU A 132 53.06 25.48 71.19
N GLN A 133 52.10 26.08 71.91
CA GLN A 133 50.70 26.13 71.45
C GLN A 133 50.51 27.05 70.24
N ALA A 134 51.27 28.15 70.15
CA ALA A 134 51.25 29.02 68.98
C ALA A 134 51.84 28.35 67.72
N MET A 135 52.84 27.46 67.87
CA MET A 135 53.42 26.71 66.76
C MET A 135 52.49 25.61 66.21
N VAL A 136 51.58 25.05 67.02
CA VAL A 136 50.60 24.03 66.56
C VAL A 136 49.36 24.67 65.91
N LEU A 137 49.03 25.91 66.29
CA LEU A 137 47.86 26.61 65.76
C LEU A 137 48.01 26.99 64.27
N ARG A 138 49.20 27.42 63.86
CA ARG A 138 49.46 27.89 62.49
C ARG A 138 49.32 26.78 61.43
N PRO A 139 49.92 25.58 61.59
CA PRO A 139 49.72 24.47 60.65
C PRO A 139 48.26 24.05 60.55
N THR A 140 47.50 24.11 61.65
CA THR A 140 46.08 23.74 61.66
C THR A 140 45.24 24.75 60.88
N LEU A 141 45.54 26.04 61.03
CA LEU A 141 44.85 27.11 60.31
C LEU A 141 45.22 27.12 58.81
N GLU A 142 46.50 26.88 58.49
CA GLU A 142 46.98 26.69 57.11
C GLU A 142 46.39 25.43 56.46
N PHE A 143 46.20 24.34 57.22
CA PHE A 143 45.54 23.13 56.76
C PHE A 143 44.05 23.35 56.48
N LEU A 144 43.32 24.01 57.40
CA LEU A 144 41.90 24.32 57.22
C LEU A 144 41.67 25.25 56.02
N THR A 145 42.45 26.33 55.94
CA THR A 145 42.38 27.26 54.79
C THR A 145 42.81 26.61 53.48
N GLY A 146 43.86 25.78 53.49
CA GLY A 146 44.29 25.02 52.32
C GLY A 146 43.23 24.04 51.82
N ASN A 147 42.56 23.32 52.73
CA ASN A 147 41.51 22.36 52.37
C ASN A 147 40.27 23.06 51.78
N THR A 148 39.81 24.16 52.39
CA THR A 148 38.67 24.95 51.88
C THR A 148 38.97 25.58 50.52
N VAL A 149 40.20 26.05 50.28
CA VAL A 149 40.60 26.60 48.97
C VAL A 149 40.62 25.50 47.91
N SER A 150 41.15 24.31 48.22
CA SER A 150 41.13 23.17 47.29
C SER A 150 39.70 22.77 46.91
N GLN A 151 38.81 22.62 47.89
CA GLN A 151 37.40 22.29 47.65
C GLN A 151 36.68 23.33 46.80
N THR A 152 36.93 24.62 47.06
CA THR A 152 36.36 25.72 46.24
C THR A 152 36.83 25.65 44.79
N ILE A 153 38.12 25.34 44.57
CA ILE A 153 38.68 25.19 43.22
C ILE A 153 38.06 23.98 42.52
N ASP A 154 37.94 22.84 43.20
CA ASP A 154 37.34 21.61 42.65
C ASP A 154 35.86 21.81 42.30
N LEU A 155 35.12 22.56 43.13
CA LEU A 155 33.73 22.95 42.86
C LEU A 155 33.63 23.81 41.60
N ALA A 156 34.44 24.87 41.51
CA ALA A 156 34.46 25.76 40.34
C ALA A 156 34.84 25.03 39.03
N ILE A 157 35.77 24.07 39.10
CA ILE A 157 36.11 23.21 37.97
C ILE A 157 34.92 22.33 37.58
N THR A 158 34.23 21.75 38.56
CA THR A 158 33.07 20.88 38.33
C THR A 158 31.89 21.66 37.72
N GLU A 159 31.61 22.87 38.21
CA GLU A 159 30.60 23.76 37.63
C GLU A 159 30.92 24.12 36.18
N ARG A 160 32.18 24.47 35.88
CA ARG A 160 32.61 24.76 34.51
C ARG A 160 32.45 23.55 33.60
N ASN A 161 32.81 22.36 34.08
CA ASN A 161 32.64 21.11 33.34
C ASN A 161 31.16 20.80 33.09
N LEU A 162 30.28 21.08 34.06
CA LEU A 162 28.84 20.92 33.90
C LEU A 162 28.29 21.83 32.79
N VAL A 163 28.71 23.10 32.76
CA VAL A 163 28.30 24.04 31.70
C VAL A 163 28.76 23.56 30.31
N ASP A 164 30.00 23.07 30.17
CA ASP A 164 30.49 22.50 28.91
C ASP A 164 29.69 21.26 28.49
N LEU A 165 29.38 20.37 29.42
CA LEU A 165 28.56 19.19 29.15
C LEU A 165 27.14 19.56 28.72
N GLN A 166 26.52 20.55 29.37
CA GLN A 166 25.20 21.06 29.00
C GLN A 166 25.19 21.68 27.61
N ALA A 167 26.22 22.45 27.25
CA ALA A 167 26.36 23.02 25.92
C ALA A 167 26.50 21.95 24.83
N ARG A 168 27.30 20.91 25.09
CA ARG A 168 27.44 19.76 24.18
C ARG A 168 26.14 18.96 24.04
N LEU A 169 25.43 18.74 25.15
CA LEU A 169 24.13 18.06 25.13
C LEU A 169 23.12 18.84 24.29
N ALA A 170 23.05 20.16 24.43
CA ALA A 170 22.16 21.00 23.64
C ALA A 170 22.49 20.93 22.13
N LEU A 171 23.77 20.91 21.76
CA LEU A 171 24.22 20.72 20.38
C LEU A 171 23.80 19.35 19.81
N GLU A 172 24.00 18.27 20.57
CA GLU A 172 23.61 16.93 20.11
C GLU A 172 22.09 16.78 20.02
N MET A 173 21.32 17.37 20.94
CA MET A 173 19.86 17.41 20.85
C MET A 173 19.37 18.18 19.61
N ALA A 174 20.02 19.29 19.26
CA ALA A 174 19.68 20.03 18.04
C ALA A 174 19.97 19.20 16.78
N ALA A 175 21.09 18.47 16.75
CA ALA A 175 21.42 17.57 15.64
C ALA A 175 20.44 16.39 15.53
N VAL A 176 19.96 15.85 16.65
CA VAL A 176 18.91 14.82 16.67
C VAL A 176 17.61 15.35 16.06
N GLU A 177 17.20 16.56 16.41
CA GLU A 177 15.97 17.16 15.86
C GLU A 177 16.10 17.43 14.34
N GLU A 178 17.26 17.90 13.88
CA GLU A 178 17.53 18.07 12.45
C GLU A 178 17.48 16.74 11.69
N LEU A 179 18.12 15.69 12.21
CA LEU A 179 18.09 14.36 11.61
C LEU A 179 16.69 13.75 11.62
N LYS A 180 15.88 14.00 12.65
CA LYS A 180 14.48 13.57 12.70
C LYS A 180 13.67 14.23 11.59
N ASN A 181 13.78 15.55 11.42
CA ASN A 181 13.13 16.27 10.32
C ASN A 181 13.61 15.75 8.94
N SER A 182 14.90 15.43 8.81
CA SER A 182 15.43 14.84 7.59
C SER A 182 14.88 13.43 7.33
N ALA A 183 14.67 12.62 8.38
CA ALA A 183 14.10 11.28 8.26
C ALA A 183 12.62 11.34 7.85
N GLU A 184 11.85 12.28 8.42
CA GLU A 184 10.46 12.54 8.04
C GLU A 184 10.36 12.96 6.57
N SER A 185 11.20 13.90 6.12
CA SER A 185 11.27 14.33 4.72
C SER A 185 11.65 13.17 3.76
N ALA A 186 12.59 12.31 4.17
CA ALA A 186 12.95 11.13 3.39
C ALA A 186 11.80 10.12 3.30
N ALA A 187 11.03 9.93 4.38
CA ALA A 187 9.84 9.08 4.39
C ALA A 187 8.73 9.64 3.49
N ASP A 188 8.50 10.95 3.51
CA ASP A 188 7.54 11.61 2.62
C ASP A 188 7.93 11.47 1.15
N ASN A 189 9.22 11.60 0.83
CA ASN A 189 9.73 11.38 -0.52
C ASN A 189 9.51 9.93 -0.99
N LEU A 190 9.76 8.93 -0.13
CA LEU A 190 9.46 7.53 -0.41
C LEU A 190 7.97 7.32 -0.71
N ALA A 191 7.09 7.87 0.14
CA ALA A 191 5.65 7.77 -0.05
C ALA A 191 5.19 8.42 -1.37
N ALA A 192 5.78 9.56 -1.73
CA ALA A 192 5.50 10.24 -2.99
C ALA A 192 5.93 9.43 -4.21
N LEU A 193 7.11 8.80 -4.18
CA LEU A 193 7.59 7.93 -5.27
C LEU A 193 6.67 6.72 -5.48
N PHE A 194 6.28 6.03 -4.40
CA PHE A 194 5.32 4.93 -4.47
C PHE A 194 3.97 5.38 -5.05
N GLY A 195 3.42 6.48 -4.52
CA GLY A 195 2.15 7.02 -4.99
C GLY A 195 2.17 7.42 -6.47
N ALA A 196 3.29 7.97 -6.94
CA ALA A 196 3.47 8.33 -8.35
C ALA A 196 3.52 7.10 -9.27
N ALA A 197 4.29 6.07 -8.89
CA ALA A 197 4.38 4.81 -9.64
C ALA A 197 3.01 4.12 -9.75
N ASP A 198 2.31 3.98 -8.63
CA ASP A 198 1.00 3.32 -8.60
C ASP A 198 -0.04 4.10 -9.42
N ALA A 199 -0.03 5.43 -9.35
CA ALA A 199 -0.97 6.27 -10.10
C ALA A 199 -0.70 6.24 -11.62
N GLU A 200 0.55 6.10 -12.06
CA GLU A 200 0.88 5.98 -13.49
C GLU A 200 0.44 4.63 -14.05
N VAL A 201 0.84 3.53 -13.40
CA VAL A 201 0.47 2.17 -13.82
C VAL A 201 -1.04 1.99 -13.74
N GLY A 202 -1.68 2.45 -12.67
CA GLY A 202 -3.13 2.39 -12.49
C GLY A 202 -3.90 3.09 -13.62
N ARG A 203 -3.47 4.28 -14.05
CA ARG A 203 -4.08 4.98 -15.19
C ARG A 203 -3.88 4.21 -16.50
N ALA A 204 -2.69 3.66 -16.73
CA ALA A 204 -2.41 2.91 -17.95
C ALA A 204 -3.26 1.62 -18.04
N ILE A 205 -3.44 0.92 -16.92
CA ILE A 205 -4.33 -0.25 -16.83
C ILE A 205 -5.78 0.13 -17.17
N GLN A 206 -6.29 1.23 -16.61
CA GLN A 206 -7.65 1.69 -16.88
C GLN A 206 -7.87 2.02 -18.37
N VAL A 207 -6.88 2.64 -19.02
CA VAL A 207 -6.92 2.92 -20.46
C VAL A 207 -6.90 1.63 -21.29
N ALA A 208 -6.03 0.67 -20.94
CA ALA A 208 -5.96 -0.63 -21.62
C ALA A 208 -7.28 -1.41 -21.49
N LEU A 209 -7.86 -1.47 -20.28
CA LEU A 209 -9.13 -2.15 -20.04
C LEU A 209 -10.28 -1.52 -20.84
N ALA A 210 -10.37 -0.19 -20.86
CA ALA A 210 -11.38 0.52 -21.62
C ALA A 210 -11.27 0.24 -23.13
N ALA A 211 -10.04 0.17 -23.66
CA ALA A 211 -9.79 -0.15 -25.06
C ALA A 211 -10.16 -1.60 -25.40
N ASP A 212 -9.87 -2.55 -24.50
CA ASP A 212 -10.26 -3.96 -24.65
C ASP A 212 -11.79 -4.13 -24.67
N ILE A 213 -12.50 -3.45 -23.76
CA ILE A 213 -13.98 -3.46 -23.74
C ILE A 213 -14.53 -2.90 -25.06
N ALA A 214 -13.97 -1.80 -25.56
CA ALA A 214 -14.39 -1.21 -26.83
C ALA A 214 -14.17 -2.15 -28.01
N TYR A 215 -13.00 -2.80 -28.06
CA TYR A 215 -12.68 -3.77 -29.11
C TYR A 215 -13.62 -4.98 -29.09
N ARG A 216 -13.87 -5.57 -27.91
CA ARG A 216 -14.83 -6.69 -27.77
C ARG A 216 -16.24 -6.28 -28.20
N ALA A 217 -16.69 -5.07 -27.84
CA ALA A 217 -17.99 -4.58 -28.26
C ALA A 217 -18.11 -4.40 -29.79
N GLU A 218 -17.03 -4.09 -30.51
CA GLU A 218 -17.05 -4.07 -31.98
C GLU A 218 -17.06 -5.49 -32.58
N LEU A 219 -16.35 -6.46 -31.98
CA LEU A 219 -16.41 -7.86 -32.39
C LEU A 219 -17.84 -8.42 -32.28
N ASP A 220 -18.51 -8.17 -31.15
CA ASP A 220 -19.90 -8.59 -30.95
C ASP A 220 -20.84 -8.00 -32.02
N ARG A 221 -20.59 -6.76 -32.46
CA ARG A 221 -21.36 -6.14 -33.56
C ARG A 221 -21.08 -6.78 -34.91
N ILE A 222 -19.84 -7.22 -35.17
CA ILE A 222 -19.52 -7.99 -36.39
C ILE A 222 -20.30 -9.31 -36.38
N GLU A 223 -20.27 -10.04 -35.27
CA GLU A 223 -20.99 -11.31 -35.12
C GLU A 223 -22.51 -11.11 -35.30
N ALA A 224 -23.08 -10.07 -34.67
CA ALA A 224 -24.49 -9.72 -34.84
C ALA A 224 -24.83 -9.37 -36.30
N ALA A 225 -24.02 -8.56 -36.97
CA ALA A 225 -24.23 -8.20 -38.38
C ALA A 225 -24.14 -9.41 -39.31
N GLN A 226 -23.23 -10.35 -39.03
CA GLN A 226 -23.14 -11.62 -39.76
C GLN A 226 -24.35 -12.51 -39.54
N ALA A 227 -24.84 -12.60 -38.30
CA ALA A 227 -26.04 -13.36 -37.95
C ALA A 227 -27.29 -12.78 -38.64
N GLU A 228 -27.45 -11.46 -38.64
CA GLU A 228 -28.54 -10.77 -39.35
C GLU A 228 -28.46 -11.01 -40.86
N ALA A 229 -27.28 -10.89 -41.47
CA ALA A 229 -27.10 -11.16 -42.89
C ALA A 229 -27.41 -12.61 -43.26
N ALA A 230 -27.03 -13.57 -42.40
CA ALA A 230 -27.35 -14.99 -42.58
C ALA A 230 -28.86 -15.27 -42.44
N GLU A 231 -29.56 -14.58 -41.53
CA GLU A 231 -31.02 -14.69 -41.39
C GLU A 231 -31.74 -14.06 -42.60
N GLN A 232 -31.29 -12.91 -43.09
CA GLN A 232 -31.82 -12.31 -44.32
C GLN A 232 -31.65 -13.23 -45.53
N ALA A 233 -30.49 -13.90 -45.64
CA ALA A 233 -30.25 -14.91 -46.67
C ALA A 233 -31.26 -16.07 -46.58
N ARG A 234 -31.46 -16.61 -45.37
CA ARG A 234 -32.46 -17.65 -45.10
C ARG A 234 -33.88 -17.19 -45.45
N GLN A 235 -34.25 -15.94 -45.17
CA GLN A 235 -35.57 -15.41 -45.51
C GLN A 235 -35.78 -15.24 -47.02
N GLN A 236 -34.74 -14.87 -47.78
CA GLN A 236 -34.80 -14.81 -49.25
C GLN A 236 -34.98 -16.20 -49.86
N GLU A 237 -34.28 -17.21 -49.35
CA GLU A 237 -34.46 -18.61 -49.76
C GLU A 237 -35.83 -19.16 -49.36
N ARG A 238 -36.33 -18.80 -48.18
CA ARG A 238 -37.66 -19.25 -47.71
C ARG A 238 -38.80 -18.59 -48.48
N SER A 239 -38.65 -17.33 -48.89
CA SER A 239 -39.62 -16.62 -49.73
C SER A 239 -39.74 -17.21 -51.14
N SER A 240 -38.82 -18.08 -51.55
CA SER A 240 -38.88 -18.82 -52.81
C SER A 240 -39.44 -20.25 -52.67
N THR A 241 -39.79 -20.69 -51.45
CA THR A 241 -40.33 -22.03 -51.19
C THR A 241 -41.57 -21.94 -50.30
N THR A 242 -42.75 -21.83 -50.91
CA THR A 242 -44.03 -21.93 -50.17
C THR A 242 -44.25 -23.38 -49.71
N THR A 243 -44.09 -23.65 -48.42
CA THR A 243 -44.67 -24.85 -47.78
C THR A 243 -45.10 -24.56 -46.35
N THR A 244 -46.36 -24.88 -46.10
CA THR A 244 -47.13 -24.86 -44.86
C THR A 244 -46.47 -25.65 -43.74
N VAL A 245 -46.19 -25.01 -42.58
CA VAL A 245 -46.00 -25.74 -41.30
C VAL A 245 -46.61 -24.97 -40.14
N THR A 246 -47.37 -25.74 -39.36
CA THR A 246 -48.26 -25.43 -38.24
C THR A 246 -47.53 -25.27 -36.91
N ASN A 247 -48.03 -24.37 -36.07
CA ASN A 247 -47.63 -24.09 -34.68
C ASN A 247 -47.67 -25.31 -33.74
N SER A 248 -46.77 -25.33 -32.75
CA SER A 248 -47.12 -25.64 -31.35
C SER A 248 -46.03 -25.18 -30.38
N SER A 249 -46.45 -24.40 -29.41
CA SER A 249 -45.75 -23.95 -28.21
C SER A 249 -45.80 -25.03 -27.11
N THR A 250 -44.85 -25.01 -26.15
CA THR A 250 -45.16 -24.92 -24.70
C THR A 250 -43.92 -24.87 -23.81
N THR A 251 -43.96 -23.90 -22.91
CA THR A 251 -43.16 -23.63 -21.71
C THR A 251 -43.38 -24.68 -20.61
N SER A 252 -42.38 -24.93 -19.74
CA SER A 252 -42.64 -25.40 -18.37
C SER A 252 -41.52 -25.01 -17.40
N THR A 253 -41.88 -24.15 -16.44
CA THR A 253 -41.10 -23.69 -15.29
C THR A 253 -41.60 -24.43 -14.03
N PRO A 254 -40.73 -24.92 -13.12
CA PRO A 254 -41.15 -25.46 -11.81
C PRO A 254 -41.19 -24.38 -10.69
N PRO A 255 -41.88 -24.67 -9.57
CA PRO A 255 -42.44 -23.69 -8.63
C PRO A 255 -41.46 -23.18 -7.55
N PRO A 256 -41.78 -22.04 -6.87
CA PRO A 256 -40.90 -21.38 -5.90
C PRO A 256 -41.00 -22.00 -4.50
N SER A 257 -39.85 -22.13 -3.81
CA SER A 257 -39.77 -22.51 -2.40
C SER A 257 -39.09 -21.41 -1.57
N ILE A 258 -39.93 -20.74 -0.79
CA ILE A 258 -39.76 -20.04 0.51
C ILE A 258 -38.33 -19.74 1.00
N GLY A 259 -38.01 -18.45 1.11
CA GLY A 259 -37.39 -17.91 2.34
C GLY A 259 -35.91 -17.50 2.32
N THR A 260 -35.23 -17.51 1.18
CA THR A 260 -33.88 -16.94 1.02
C THR A 260 -33.80 -16.43 -0.41
N THR A 261 -33.30 -15.22 -0.66
CA THR A 261 -33.21 -14.67 -2.02
C THR A 261 -32.59 -15.72 -2.95
N PRO A 262 -33.22 -16.11 -4.07
CA PRO A 262 -32.62 -17.13 -4.94
C PRO A 262 -31.24 -16.67 -5.42
N LEU A 263 -30.26 -17.58 -5.44
CA LEU A 263 -28.99 -17.32 -6.11
C LEU A 263 -29.29 -16.98 -7.57
N LYS A 264 -28.68 -15.92 -8.08
CA LYS A 264 -28.80 -15.58 -9.51
C LYS A 264 -28.07 -16.65 -10.33
N PRO A 265 -28.52 -16.99 -11.54
CA PRO A 265 -27.80 -17.93 -12.41
C PRO A 265 -26.33 -17.53 -12.64
N ALA A 266 -26.06 -16.23 -12.74
CA ALA A 266 -24.71 -15.68 -12.87
C ALA A 266 -23.80 -15.94 -11.65
N VAL A 267 -24.37 -16.24 -10.49
CA VAL A 267 -23.63 -16.64 -9.28
C VAL A 267 -23.50 -18.16 -9.22
N GLU A 268 -24.60 -18.86 -9.50
CA GLU A 268 -24.67 -20.33 -9.43
C GLU A 268 -23.64 -21.03 -10.33
N GLN A 269 -23.29 -20.44 -11.47
CA GLN A 269 -22.25 -20.96 -12.37
C GLN A 269 -20.88 -21.15 -11.69
N TRP A 270 -20.59 -20.39 -10.63
CA TRP A 270 -19.32 -20.44 -9.91
C TRP A 270 -19.25 -21.54 -8.86
N ARG A 271 -20.34 -22.25 -8.57
CA ARG A 271 -20.40 -23.28 -7.51
C ARG A 271 -19.28 -24.32 -7.63
N SER A 272 -19.03 -24.81 -8.84
CA SER A 272 -18.00 -25.84 -9.08
C SER A 272 -16.59 -25.33 -8.77
N LEU A 273 -16.30 -24.06 -9.10
CA LEU A 273 -15.02 -23.43 -8.78
C LEU A 273 -14.88 -23.20 -7.29
N ILE A 274 -15.93 -22.68 -6.64
CA ILE A 274 -15.93 -22.43 -5.18
C ILE A 274 -15.74 -23.74 -4.42
N ALA A 275 -16.41 -24.82 -4.83
CA ALA A 275 -16.25 -26.14 -4.22
C ALA A 275 -14.84 -26.74 -4.38
N ALA A 276 -14.00 -26.21 -5.27
CA ALA A 276 -12.60 -26.61 -5.38
C ALA A 276 -11.71 -25.97 -4.30
N TYR A 277 -12.11 -24.81 -3.76
CA TYR A 277 -11.32 -24.03 -2.80
C TYR A 277 -11.90 -23.99 -1.39
N PHE A 278 -13.23 -24.01 -1.26
CA PHE A 278 -13.94 -23.96 0.02
C PHE A 278 -14.40 -25.37 0.44
N PRO A 279 -14.43 -25.66 1.76
CA PRO A 279 -15.07 -26.87 2.26
C PRO A 279 -16.58 -26.85 1.96
N ALA A 280 -17.18 -28.03 1.85
CA ALA A 280 -18.54 -28.21 1.33
C ALA A 280 -19.62 -27.40 2.09
N ASP A 281 -19.43 -27.19 3.39
CA ASP A 281 -20.31 -26.40 4.27
C ASP A 281 -20.15 -24.88 4.09
N MET A 282 -19.04 -24.41 3.51
CA MET A 282 -18.80 -23.00 3.21
C MET A 282 -19.12 -22.60 1.76
N VAL A 283 -19.43 -23.55 0.88
CA VAL A 283 -19.75 -23.27 -0.53
C VAL A 283 -20.97 -22.35 -0.67
N GLU A 284 -22.04 -22.62 0.07
CA GLU A 284 -23.24 -21.77 0.00
C GLU A 284 -23.02 -20.37 0.58
N PRO A 285 -22.44 -20.22 1.78
CA PRO A 285 -22.01 -18.91 2.27
C PRO A 285 -21.14 -18.13 1.28
N ALA A 286 -20.15 -18.78 0.64
CA ALA A 286 -19.31 -18.14 -0.36
C ALA A 286 -20.11 -17.63 -1.57
N LEU A 287 -21.06 -18.42 -2.08
CA LEU A 287 -21.97 -18.00 -3.15
C LEU A 287 -22.84 -16.81 -2.72
N ARG A 288 -23.27 -16.74 -1.46
CA ARG A 288 -24.01 -15.59 -0.90
C ARG A 288 -23.19 -14.32 -0.89
N ILE A 289 -21.92 -14.41 -0.49
CA ILE A 289 -20.97 -13.30 -0.55
C ILE A 289 -20.80 -12.82 -1.99
N ILE A 290 -20.51 -13.71 -2.95
CA ILE A 290 -20.38 -13.34 -4.37
C ILE A 290 -21.66 -12.68 -4.89
N GLN A 291 -22.83 -13.20 -4.54
CA GLN A 291 -24.10 -12.59 -4.95
C GLN A 291 -24.24 -11.16 -4.46
N CYS A 292 -23.77 -10.86 -3.25
CA CYS A 292 -23.88 -9.55 -2.64
C CYS A 292 -22.79 -8.57 -3.13
N GLU A 293 -21.56 -9.05 -3.24
CA GLU A 293 -20.38 -8.24 -3.55
C GLU A 293 -20.27 -7.91 -5.05
N SER A 294 -20.45 -8.90 -5.94
CA SER A 294 -20.22 -8.75 -7.38
C SER A 294 -21.41 -9.13 -8.26
N LEU A 295 -22.49 -9.67 -7.67
CA LEU A 295 -23.59 -10.30 -8.40
C LEU A 295 -23.15 -11.47 -9.32
N GLY A 296 -21.95 -12.02 -9.09
CA GLY A 296 -21.36 -13.08 -9.92
C GLY A 296 -20.56 -12.59 -11.12
N ASP A 297 -20.24 -11.31 -11.20
CA ASP A 297 -19.41 -10.71 -12.24
C ASP A 297 -17.91 -10.76 -11.85
N PRO A 298 -17.06 -11.54 -12.55
CA PRO A 298 -15.64 -11.61 -12.25
C PRO A 298 -14.87 -10.32 -12.60
N ASP A 299 -15.44 -9.45 -13.44
CA ASP A 299 -14.86 -8.17 -13.82
C ASP A 299 -15.42 -7.00 -12.97
N ALA A 300 -16.19 -7.31 -11.92
CA ALA A 300 -16.78 -6.31 -11.04
C ALA A 300 -15.70 -5.42 -10.39
N TYR A 301 -15.85 -4.11 -10.53
CA TYR A 301 -14.93 -3.11 -10.00
C TYR A 301 -15.69 -1.99 -9.25
N ASN A 302 -15.27 -1.71 -8.02
CA ASN A 302 -15.79 -0.59 -7.25
C ASN A 302 -14.86 0.63 -7.39
N PRO A 303 -15.28 1.72 -8.06
CA PRO A 303 -14.43 2.89 -8.29
C PRO A 303 -14.11 3.71 -7.03
N TYR A 304 -14.88 3.55 -5.95
CA TYR A 304 -14.66 4.30 -4.71
C TYR A 304 -13.61 3.65 -3.81
N SER A 305 -13.56 2.32 -3.77
CA SER A 305 -12.66 1.57 -2.88
C SER A 305 -11.54 0.82 -3.62
N GLY A 306 -11.67 0.66 -4.94
CA GLY A 306 -10.80 -0.19 -5.76
C GLY A 306 -11.07 -1.69 -5.60
N ALA A 307 -12.10 -2.08 -4.84
CA ALA A 307 -12.46 -3.48 -4.66
C ALA A 307 -12.77 -4.15 -6.01
N SER A 308 -12.25 -5.37 -6.22
CA SER A 308 -12.25 -6.01 -7.54
C SER A 308 -12.54 -7.51 -7.48
N GLY A 309 -13.17 -8.02 -8.53
CA GLY A 309 -13.43 -9.45 -8.75
C GLY A 309 -14.62 -10.02 -7.96
N LEU A 310 -14.78 -11.35 -8.02
CA LEU A 310 -15.94 -12.06 -7.47
C LEU A 310 -16.23 -11.75 -5.99
N PHE A 311 -15.18 -11.71 -5.16
CA PHE A 311 -15.24 -11.43 -3.71
C PHE A 311 -14.91 -9.96 -3.36
N GLN A 312 -14.80 -9.07 -4.34
CA GLN A 312 -14.53 -7.63 -4.14
C GLN A 312 -13.36 -7.37 -3.18
N LEU A 313 -12.21 -7.97 -3.47
CA LEU A 313 -11.00 -7.81 -2.66
C LEU A 313 -10.39 -6.43 -2.89
N LEU A 314 -10.10 -5.69 -1.81
CA LEU A 314 -9.44 -4.39 -1.88
C LEU A 314 -8.00 -4.52 -2.42
N PRO A 315 -7.45 -3.51 -3.13
CA PRO A 315 -6.11 -3.59 -3.71
C PRO A 315 -5.00 -3.91 -2.69
N GLY A 316 -5.03 -3.24 -1.53
CA GLY A 316 -4.06 -3.49 -0.45
C GLY A 316 -4.20 -4.89 0.16
N THR A 317 -5.43 -5.39 0.29
CA THR A 317 -5.68 -6.77 0.74
C THR A 317 -5.14 -7.75 -0.28
N TRP A 318 -5.50 -7.58 -1.57
CA TRP A 318 -5.08 -8.42 -2.68
C TRP A 318 -3.55 -8.57 -2.75
N ALA A 319 -2.83 -7.46 -2.67
CA ALA A 319 -1.37 -7.43 -2.70
C ALA A 319 -0.72 -8.32 -1.63
N VAL A 320 -1.38 -8.48 -0.48
CA VAL A 320 -0.89 -9.32 0.63
C VAL A 320 -1.36 -10.77 0.51
N ILE A 321 -2.63 -10.99 0.15
CA ILE A 321 -3.23 -12.33 0.22
C ILE A 321 -2.96 -13.17 -1.02
N ALA A 322 -2.92 -12.58 -2.22
CA ALA A 322 -2.75 -13.34 -3.45
C ALA A 322 -1.41 -14.11 -3.47
N PRO A 323 -0.25 -13.52 -3.09
CA PRO A 323 0.99 -14.27 -2.99
C PRO A 323 0.94 -15.40 -1.96
N LYS A 324 0.28 -15.18 -0.81
CA LYS A 324 0.14 -16.19 0.25
C LYS A 324 -0.76 -17.34 -0.15
N ALA A 325 -1.75 -17.07 -1.00
CA ALA A 325 -2.64 -18.05 -1.58
C ALA A 325 -2.06 -18.76 -2.82
N GLY A 326 -0.84 -18.39 -3.26
CA GLY A 326 -0.17 -19.02 -4.42
C GLY A 326 -0.45 -18.35 -5.77
N PHE A 327 -1.09 -17.18 -5.78
CA PHE A 327 -1.50 -16.44 -6.98
C PHE A 327 -0.68 -15.17 -7.21
N SER A 328 0.62 -15.20 -6.92
CA SER A 328 1.50 -14.05 -7.12
C SER A 328 1.53 -13.63 -8.60
N GLY A 329 1.27 -12.35 -8.88
CA GLY A 329 1.28 -11.80 -10.23
C GLY A 329 0.03 -12.10 -11.07
N VAL A 330 -0.96 -12.81 -10.51
CA VAL A 330 -2.25 -13.03 -11.19
C VAL A 330 -3.16 -11.82 -11.01
N SER A 331 -4.02 -11.55 -12.00
CA SER A 331 -5.01 -10.47 -11.93
C SER A 331 -6.05 -10.73 -10.83
N VAL A 332 -6.46 -9.69 -10.11
CA VAL A 332 -7.58 -9.76 -9.15
C VAL A 332 -8.92 -10.08 -9.81
N PHE A 333 -9.03 -9.85 -11.13
CA PHE A 333 -10.20 -10.19 -11.94
C PHE A 333 -10.19 -11.64 -12.46
N ASP A 334 -9.09 -12.38 -12.26
CA ASP A 334 -9.09 -13.82 -12.53
C ASP A 334 -9.99 -14.53 -11.49
N PRO A 335 -11.08 -15.20 -11.93
CA PRO A 335 -12.07 -15.74 -11.01
C PRO A 335 -11.51 -16.85 -10.11
N GLU A 336 -10.54 -17.62 -10.59
CA GLU A 336 -9.90 -18.68 -9.82
C GLU A 336 -9.00 -18.10 -8.74
N ALA A 337 -8.11 -17.18 -9.10
CA ALA A 337 -7.22 -16.52 -8.15
C ALA A 337 -7.98 -15.70 -7.11
N ASN A 338 -9.04 -14.99 -7.52
CA ASN A 338 -9.90 -14.23 -6.60
C ASN A 338 -10.58 -15.17 -5.60
N THR A 339 -11.12 -16.30 -6.08
CA THR A 339 -11.76 -17.32 -5.23
C THR A 339 -10.77 -17.98 -4.29
N GLY A 340 -9.59 -18.38 -4.78
CA GLY A 340 -8.56 -19.01 -3.96
C GLY A 340 -7.99 -18.07 -2.90
N ALA A 341 -7.80 -16.80 -3.22
CA ALA A 341 -7.38 -15.78 -2.26
C ALA A 341 -8.46 -15.52 -1.19
N ALA A 342 -9.73 -15.48 -1.59
CA ALA A 342 -10.85 -15.39 -0.65
C ALA A 342 -10.90 -16.60 0.30
N ALA A 343 -10.79 -17.82 -0.23
CA ALA A 343 -10.76 -19.04 0.56
C ALA A 343 -9.60 -19.06 1.58
N TRP A 344 -8.40 -18.65 1.15
CA TRP A 344 -7.25 -18.51 2.04
C TRP A 344 -7.53 -17.52 3.18
N LEU A 345 -8.15 -16.38 2.86
CA LEU A 345 -8.46 -15.35 3.84
C LEU A 345 -9.51 -15.84 4.85
N THR A 346 -10.57 -16.52 4.39
CA THR A 346 -11.58 -17.14 5.25
C THR A 346 -10.94 -18.14 6.22
N ALA A 347 -10.12 -19.06 5.71
CA ALA A 347 -9.41 -20.05 6.52
C ALA A 347 -8.42 -19.41 7.52
N TYR A 348 -7.77 -18.32 7.13
CA TYR A 348 -6.89 -17.56 8.02
C TYR A 348 -7.66 -17.00 9.23
N TYR A 349 -8.83 -16.37 9.03
CA TYR A 349 -9.64 -15.86 10.15
C TYR A 349 -10.19 -16.97 11.04
N GLU A 350 -10.60 -18.08 10.45
CA GLU A 350 -11.02 -19.26 11.19
C GLU A 350 -9.89 -19.79 12.09
N SER A 351 -8.65 -19.84 11.58
CA SER A 351 -7.48 -20.29 12.35
C SER A 351 -7.17 -19.41 13.57
N LEU A 352 -7.62 -18.15 13.55
CA LEU A 352 -7.52 -17.22 14.67
C LEU A 352 -8.69 -17.34 15.66
N GLY A 353 -9.61 -18.29 15.46
CA GLY A 353 -10.82 -18.45 16.25
C GLY A 353 -11.84 -17.32 16.05
N ARG A 354 -11.80 -16.65 14.89
CA ARG A 354 -12.73 -15.57 14.52
C ARG A 354 -13.77 -16.08 13.54
N ASP A 355 -14.86 -15.31 13.39
CA ASP A 355 -15.84 -15.56 12.33
C ASP A 355 -15.12 -15.50 10.96
N PRO A 356 -15.16 -16.59 10.17
CA PRO A 356 -14.49 -16.65 8.87
C PRO A 356 -14.94 -15.56 7.91
N TRP A 357 -16.15 -15.01 8.07
CA TRP A 357 -16.72 -13.99 7.18
C TRP A 357 -16.49 -12.54 7.64
N THR A 358 -15.78 -12.32 8.75
CA THR A 358 -15.44 -10.99 9.29
C THR A 358 -14.85 -10.00 8.25
N PRO A 359 -13.99 -10.44 7.30
CA PRO A 359 -13.41 -9.52 6.31
C PRO A 359 -14.38 -8.93 5.30
N TRP A 360 -15.57 -9.52 5.13
CA TRP A 360 -16.53 -9.12 4.11
C TRP A 360 -17.56 -8.15 4.68
N TYR A 361 -17.99 -7.20 3.84
CA TYR A 361 -19.07 -6.29 4.21
C TYR A 361 -20.41 -7.02 4.20
N CYS A 362 -20.63 -7.83 3.17
CA CYS A 362 -21.73 -8.76 3.11
C CYS A 362 -21.49 -9.92 4.08
N THR A 363 -22.57 -10.40 4.71
CA THR A 363 -22.55 -11.62 5.51
C THR A 363 -23.53 -12.63 4.90
N PRO A 364 -23.20 -13.93 4.93
CA PRO A 364 -23.92 -14.96 4.20
C PRO A 364 -25.34 -15.27 4.71
#